data_AF-A0A935HSU1-F1
#
_entry.id   AF-A0A935HSU1-F1
#
_cell.length_a   1.000
_cell.length_b   1.000
_cell.length_c   1.000
_cell.angle_alpha   90.00
_cell.angle_beta   90.00
_cell.angle_gamma   90.00
#
_symmetry.space_group_name_H-M   'P 1'
#
loop_
_entity.id
_entity.type
_entity.pdbx_description
1 polymer ?
#
loop_
_entity_poly.entity_id
_entity_poly.type
_entity_poly.pdbx_seq_one_letter_code
_entity_poly.pdbx_strand_id
1 'polypeptide(L)'
;MSFLHPAFLWALTALAIPVLIHLFQLRRFKRIDFPNVRFLAEISQQTRARKKVQHWLVLLARLLALACLVLAFAQPYLPSKNGAVQAGERAVSLFVDDSFSMDGRNAQGRLLDQARKGAQDAVMAYSATDRFQVLTGQFGGKEQILLGRDEALDASAQAEVGPYSRLLSKVLLRQREALASSEARTKRAILFTDLQRSITDVEAWTNDTLVPTVIVPLTASTPDNLSIDSAWFGSPVRRAGQDEELHVRIRNYGDQELVNVPLRLDVDGRQRAVASFSVGGGAVVDTTLRFLGDGPGNHWGVVSVTDQPVVFDDRLYIAYQVTDRLRVLLVSGGDATGDHAVTSVFAGDSTHTFTSQPTVRSTSPDLLRRTSWC
;
A
#
# COMPACT_ATOMS: atom_id res chain seq x y z
N MET A 1 15.27 9.51 34.28
CA MET A 1 14.13 9.01 33.51
C MET A 1 13.39 10.21 32.99
N SER A 2 13.05 10.19 31.72
CA SER A 2 12.30 11.26 31.07
C SER A 2 10.98 10.66 30.58
N PHE A 3 9.97 11.50 30.36
CA PHE A 3 8.64 11.09 29.93
C PHE A 3 8.34 11.71 28.57
N LEU A 4 7.76 10.94 27.64
CA LEU A 4 7.40 11.45 26.32
C LEU A 4 6.24 12.45 26.41
N HIS A 5 5.30 12.20 27.32
CA HIS A 5 4.12 13.04 27.55
C HIS A 5 3.98 13.40 29.04
N PRO A 6 4.78 14.36 29.55
CA PRO A 6 4.83 14.69 30.98
C PRO A 6 3.50 15.24 31.53
N ALA A 7 2.62 15.77 30.67
CA ALA A 7 1.31 16.29 31.08
C ALA A 7 0.41 15.20 31.71
N PHE A 8 0.54 13.93 31.32
CA PHE A 8 -0.26 12.83 31.88
C PHE A 8 0.05 12.57 33.36
N LEU A 9 1.19 13.04 33.90
CA LEU A 9 1.49 12.91 35.33
C LEU A 9 0.49 13.66 36.21
N TRP A 10 -0.18 14.69 35.71
CA TRP A 10 -1.26 15.36 36.45
C TRP A 10 -2.44 14.44 36.73
N ALA A 11 -2.65 13.40 35.93
CA ALA A 11 -3.68 12.39 36.16
C ALA A 11 -3.42 11.55 37.43
N LEU A 12 -2.18 11.55 37.99
CA LEU A 12 -1.91 10.93 39.29
C LEU A 12 -2.73 11.55 40.43
N THR A 13 -3.19 12.80 40.29
CA THR A 13 -4.10 13.42 41.27
C THR A 13 -5.42 12.66 41.42
N ALA A 14 -5.85 11.91 40.40
CA ALA A 14 -7.04 11.07 40.45
C ALA A 14 -6.89 9.88 41.43
N LEU A 15 -5.66 9.50 41.83
CA LEU A 15 -5.44 8.50 42.90
C LEU A 15 -5.99 8.96 44.25
N ALA A 16 -6.22 10.26 44.45
CA ALA A 16 -6.88 10.76 45.65
C ALA A 16 -8.32 10.22 45.78
N ILE A 17 -9.01 9.93 44.67
CA ILE A 17 -10.43 9.53 44.69
C ILE A 17 -10.62 8.19 45.43
N PRO A 18 -9.94 7.08 45.09
CA PRO A 18 -10.04 5.83 45.86
C PRO A 18 -9.62 5.97 47.32
N VAL A 19 -8.61 6.80 47.62
CA VAL A 19 -8.14 7.03 48.98
C VAL A 19 -9.19 7.75 49.81
N LEU A 20 -9.80 8.81 49.26
CA LEU A 20 -10.86 9.57 49.92
C LEU A 20 -12.10 8.69 50.14
N ILE A 21 -12.55 7.93 49.12
CA ILE A 21 -13.67 7.00 49.27
C ILE A 21 -13.39 5.94 50.34
N HIS A 22 -12.15 5.46 50.43
CA HIS A 22 -11.74 4.49 51.43
C HIS A 22 -11.70 5.09 52.84
N LEU A 23 -11.19 6.31 53.00
CA LEU A 23 -11.08 7.00 54.29
C LEU A 23 -12.44 7.41 54.83
N PHE A 24 -13.34 7.87 53.96
CA PHE A 24 -14.65 8.41 54.36
C PHE A 24 -15.72 7.35 54.62
N GLN A 25 -15.40 6.04 54.53
CA GLN A 25 -16.26 4.90 54.88
C GLN A 25 -17.73 5.27 55.15
N LEU A 26 -18.47 5.64 54.09
CA LEU A 26 -19.84 6.20 54.13
C LEU A 26 -20.91 5.17 54.55
N ARG A 27 -20.58 4.22 55.42
CA ARG A 27 -21.52 3.23 55.93
C ARG A 27 -22.22 3.77 57.15
N ARG A 28 -23.52 4.05 57.02
CA ARG A 28 -24.42 4.24 58.15
C ARG A 28 -24.64 2.87 58.82
N PHE A 29 -24.02 2.66 59.97
CA PHE A 29 -24.25 1.46 60.76
C PHE A 29 -25.66 1.49 61.36
N LYS A 30 -26.55 0.59 60.92
CA LYS A 30 -27.87 0.39 61.52
C LYS A 30 -27.70 -0.43 62.80
N ARG A 31 -27.99 0.17 63.95
CA ARG A 31 -27.94 -0.53 65.25
C ARG A 31 -29.17 -1.42 65.37
N ILE A 32 -28.98 -2.66 65.80
CA ILE A 32 -30.02 -3.64 66.09
C ILE A 32 -29.66 -4.23 67.46
N ASP A 33 -30.61 -4.22 68.39
CA ASP A 33 -30.38 -4.72 69.75
C ASP A 33 -30.41 -6.26 69.75
N PHE A 34 -29.35 -6.87 70.31
CA PHE A 34 -29.18 -8.32 70.33
C PHE A 34 -28.82 -8.79 71.76
N PRO A 35 -29.52 -9.79 72.33
CA PRO A 35 -29.49 -10.06 73.77
C PRO A 35 -28.24 -10.77 74.31
N ASN A 36 -27.34 -11.29 73.46
CA ASN A 36 -26.14 -12.00 73.94
C ASN A 36 -24.91 -11.75 73.05
N VAL A 37 -24.11 -10.73 73.39
CA VAL A 37 -22.95 -10.25 72.59
C VAL A 37 -21.60 -10.86 72.98
N ARG A 38 -21.55 -11.64 74.08
CA ARG A 38 -20.28 -12.12 74.66
C ARG A 38 -19.52 -13.04 73.70
N PHE A 39 -20.21 -13.95 73.00
CA PHE A 39 -19.61 -14.84 71.99
C PHE A 39 -19.30 -14.12 70.66
N LEU A 40 -20.04 -13.05 70.33
CA LEU A 40 -19.84 -12.27 69.11
C LEU A 40 -18.62 -11.35 69.20
N ALA A 41 -18.29 -10.85 70.40
CA ALA A 41 -17.15 -9.95 70.61
C ALA A 41 -15.80 -10.60 70.26
N GLU A 42 -15.60 -11.86 70.66
CA GLU A 42 -14.36 -12.62 70.42
C GLU A 42 -14.16 -12.95 68.93
N ILE A 43 -15.21 -13.40 68.24
CA ILE A 43 -15.20 -13.65 66.78
C ILE A 43 -15.00 -12.34 66.00
N SER A 44 -15.55 -11.23 66.50
CA SER A 44 -15.43 -9.93 65.85
C SER A 44 -13.99 -9.40 65.85
N GLN A 45 -13.20 -9.63 66.92
CA GLN A 45 -11.83 -9.12 67.00
C GLN A 45 -10.89 -9.82 66.01
N GLN A 46 -10.94 -11.15 65.88
CA GLN A 46 -10.11 -11.89 64.92
C GLN A 46 -10.49 -11.55 63.46
N THR A 47 -11.79 -11.44 63.18
CA THR A 47 -12.28 -11.10 61.84
C THR A 47 -11.93 -9.65 61.45
N ARG A 48 -11.92 -8.71 62.41
CA ARG A 48 -11.61 -7.30 62.19
C ARG A 48 -10.15 -7.06 61.83
N ALA A 49 -9.20 -7.79 62.44
CA ALA A 49 -7.78 -7.70 62.10
C ALA A 49 -7.50 -8.21 60.68
N ARG A 50 -8.03 -9.39 60.32
CA ARG A 50 -7.83 -9.99 58.98
C ARG A 50 -8.50 -9.17 57.87
N LYS A 51 -9.71 -8.64 58.11
CA LYS A 51 -10.38 -7.71 57.19
C LYS A 51 -9.59 -6.41 57.03
N LYS A 52 -9.00 -5.86 58.09
CA LYS A 52 -8.16 -4.64 58.01
C LYS A 52 -6.97 -4.86 57.07
N VAL A 53 -6.24 -5.97 57.20
CA VAL A 53 -5.10 -6.30 56.31
C VAL A 53 -5.54 -6.46 54.85
N GLN A 54 -6.61 -7.21 54.60
CA GLN A 54 -7.14 -7.38 53.24
C GLN A 54 -7.60 -6.06 52.61
N HIS A 55 -8.23 -5.18 53.39
CA HIS A 55 -8.69 -3.88 52.91
C HIS A 55 -7.53 -2.96 52.48
N TRP A 56 -6.42 -2.95 53.23
CA TRP A 56 -5.22 -2.19 52.85
C TRP A 56 -4.54 -2.75 51.61
N LEU A 57 -4.45 -4.08 51.49
CA LEU A 57 -3.85 -4.72 50.31
C LEU A 57 -4.68 -4.47 49.03
N VAL A 58 -6.01 -4.54 49.12
CA VAL A 58 -6.90 -4.27 47.99
C VAL A 58 -6.86 -2.78 47.59
N LEU A 59 -6.77 -1.87 48.57
CA LEU A 59 -6.59 -0.44 48.30
C LEU A 59 -5.27 -0.19 47.57
N LEU A 60 -4.17 -0.76 48.06
CA LEU A 60 -2.84 -0.62 47.48
C LEU A 60 -2.80 -1.19 46.05
N ALA A 61 -3.38 -2.37 45.81
CA ALA A 61 -3.47 -2.95 44.47
C ALA A 61 -4.26 -2.06 43.50
N ARG A 62 -5.38 -1.47 43.95
CA ARG A 62 -6.19 -0.55 43.12
C ARG A 62 -5.45 0.75 42.79
N LEU A 63 -4.67 1.28 43.74
CA LEU A 63 -3.81 2.45 43.49
C LEU A 63 -2.66 2.14 42.54
N LEU A 64 -2.01 0.98 42.70
CA LEU A 64 -0.94 0.54 41.80
C LEU A 64 -1.46 0.32 40.38
N ALA A 65 -2.62 -0.31 40.21
CA ALA A 65 -3.23 -0.51 38.89
C ALA A 65 -3.46 0.83 38.17
N LEU A 66 -4.01 1.83 38.88
CA LEU A 66 -4.24 3.17 38.32
C LEU A 66 -2.92 3.89 38.03
N ALA A 67 -1.92 3.77 38.91
CA ALA A 67 -0.59 4.34 38.70
C ALA A 67 0.10 3.74 37.48
N CYS A 68 0.06 2.41 37.30
CA CYS A 68 0.58 1.71 36.13
C CYS A 68 -0.12 2.17 34.85
N LEU A 69 -1.44 2.36 34.88
CA LEU A 69 -2.19 2.88 33.74
C LEU A 69 -1.74 4.28 33.35
N VAL A 70 -1.61 5.20 34.32
CA VAL A 70 -1.13 6.56 34.07
C VAL A 70 0.30 6.54 33.54
N LEU A 71 1.17 5.69 34.09
CA LEU A 71 2.55 5.52 33.60
C LEU A 71 2.61 4.93 32.19
N ALA A 72 1.70 4.02 31.82
CA ALA A 72 1.63 3.48 30.46
C ALA A 72 1.36 4.58 29.42
N PHE A 73 0.48 5.54 29.74
CA PHE A 73 0.22 6.70 28.89
C PHE A 73 1.32 7.77 28.96
N ALA A 74 2.00 7.93 30.10
CA ALA A 74 3.11 8.86 30.24
C ALA A 74 4.39 8.40 29.50
N GLN A 75 4.46 7.11 29.13
CA GLN A 75 5.59 6.46 28.44
C GLN A 75 6.96 6.85 29.05
N PRO A 76 7.26 6.38 30.28
CA PRO A 76 8.57 6.59 30.87
C PRO A 76 9.63 5.90 30.01
N TYR A 77 10.59 6.66 29.54
CA TYR A 77 11.78 6.10 28.92
C TYR A 77 12.98 6.35 29.81
N LEU A 78 13.89 5.38 29.82
CA LEU A 78 15.23 5.56 30.32
C LEU A 78 16.02 6.18 29.16
N PRO A 79 16.29 7.50 29.17
CA PRO A 79 17.30 8.03 28.27
C PRO A 79 18.57 7.24 28.55
N SER A 80 19.04 6.51 27.54
CA SER A 80 20.25 5.74 27.67
C SER A 80 21.36 6.68 28.14
N LYS A 81 21.91 6.42 29.33
CA LYS A 81 23.17 7.04 29.77
C LYS A 81 24.36 6.59 28.93
N ASN A 82 24.15 5.89 27.80
CA ASN A 82 25.11 5.79 26.71
C ASN A 82 25.13 7.05 25.81
N GLY A 83 24.46 8.13 26.25
CA GLY A 83 24.60 9.49 25.74
C GLY A 83 25.66 10.33 26.44
N ALA A 84 26.39 9.78 27.43
CA ALA A 84 27.78 10.22 27.56
C ALA A 84 28.44 9.74 26.26
N VAL A 85 28.76 10.69 25.38
CA VAL A 85 29.73 10.50 24.31
C VAL A 85 30.85 9.67 24.95
N GLN A 86 30.90 8.36 24.66
CA GLN A 86 32.10 7.60 24.99
C GLN A 86 33.19 8.33 24.22
N ALA A 87 33.96 9.13 24.94
CA ALA A 87 35.13 9.81 24.43
C ALA A 87 36.06 8.68 23.97
N GLY A 88 36.10 8.48 22.68
CA GLY A 88 36.76 7.38 22.02
C GLY A 88 36.40 7.43 20.55
N GLU A 89 37.42 7.35 19.71
CA GLU A 89 37.27 7.33 18.26
C GLU A 89 36.32 6.18 17.88
N ARG A 90 35.30 6.51 17.09
CA ARG A 90 34.36 5.54 16.52
C ARG A 90 34.74 5.27 15.07
N ALA A 91 34.44 4.06 14.62
CA ALA A 91 34.56 3.71 13.21
C ALA A 91 33.18 3.34 12.65
N VAL A 92 32.76 4.03 11.61
CA VAL A 92 31.43 3.84 10.99
C VAL A 92 31.61 3.50 9.53
N SER A 93 31.05 2.38 9.09
CA SER A 93 31.00 2.02 7.68
C SER A 93 29.63 2.32 7.11
N LEU A 94 29.60 3.07 6.02
CA LEU A 94 28.42 3.52 5.30
C LEU A 94 28.44 2.83 3.93
N PHE A 95 27.40 2.07 3.62
CA PHE A 95 27.18 1.55 2.28
C PHE A 95 26.11 2.38 1.60
N VAL A 96 26.45 2.95 0.44
CA VAL A 96 25.52 3.66 -0.43
C VAL A 96 25.28 2.74 -1.63
N ASP A 97 24.08 2.18 -1.71
CA ASP A 97 23.67 1.39 -2.88
C ASP A 97 23.60 2.33 -4.09
N ASP A 98 24.38 1.97 -5.12
CA ASP A 98 24.54 2.71 -6.37
C ASP A 98 24.09 1.87 -7.57
N SER A 99 23.32 0.80 -7.35
CA SER A 99 22.78 -0.02 -8.43
C SER A 99 21.71 0.72 -9.26
N PHE A 100 21.42 0.24 -10.47
CA PHE A 100 20.43 0.87 -11.36
C PHE A 100 19.04 1.06 -10.74
N SER A 101 18.63 0.22 -9.79
CA SER A 101 17.33 0.38 -9.13
C SER A 101 17.25 1.62 -8.24
N MET A 102 18.40 2.12 -7.78
CA MET A 102 18.51 3.36 -7.01
C MET A 102 18.29 4.62 -7.89
N ASP A 103 18.16 4.46 -9.20
CA ASP A 103 17.65 5.50 -10.10
C ASP A 103 16.12 5.71 -9.98
N GLY A 104 15.45 4.80 -9.28
CA GLY A 104 14.05 4.94 -8.92
C GLY A 104 13.76 6.26 -8.19
N ARG A 105 12.50 6.67 -8.24
CA ARG A 105 12.01 7.89 -7.59
C ARG A 105 10.89 7.55 -6.61
N ASN A 106 10.75 8.39 -5.60
CA ASN A 106 9.60 8.45 -4.71
C ASN A 106 9.20 9.92 -4.50
N ALA A 107 8.25 10.19 -3.60
CA ALA A 107 7.78 11.55 -3.32
C ALA A 107 8.89 12.51 -2.83
N GLN A 108 9.99 12.00 -2.28
CA GLN A 108 11.13 12.76 -1.77
C GLN A 108 12.23 12.95 -2.83
N GLY A 109 12.06 12.43 -4.04
CA GLY A 109 13.01 12.54 -5.14
C GLY A 109 13.63 11.20 -5.53
N ARG A 110 14.83 11.23 -6.13
CA ARG A 110 15.57 10.04 -6.54
C ARG A 110 16.10 9.30 -5.31
N LEU A 111 16.09 7.96 -5.33
CA LEU A 111 16.55 7.16 -4.19
C LEU A 111 18.04 7.32 -3.93
N LEU A 112 18.88 7.35 -4.97
CA LEU A 112 20.32 7.56 -4.79
C LEU A 112 20.61 8.92 -4.11
N ASP A 113 19.89 9.98 -4.48
CA ASP A 113 20.10 11.29 -3.84
C ASP A 113 19.71 11.27 -2.35
N GLN A 114 18.68 10.49 -1.99
CA GLN A 114 18.32 10.24 -0.60
C GLN A 114 19.38 9.41 0.12
N ALA A 115 19.97 8.40 -0.53
CA ALA A 115 21.05 7.59 0.03
C ALA A 115 22.30 8.43 0.30
N ARG A 116 22.72 9.27 -0.66
CA ARG A 116 23.84 10.21 -0.53
C ARG A 116 23.61 11.17 0.64
N LYS A 117 22.45 11.82 0.69
CA LYS A 117 22.08 12.73 1.77
C LYS A 117 22.03 12.01 3.12
N GLY A 118 21.44 10.82 3.18
CA GLY A 118 21.37 10.01 4.40
C GLY A 118 22.76 9.63 4.92
N ALA A 119 23.69 9.29 4.02
CA ALA A 119 25.08 9.03 4.38
C ALA A 119 25.78 10.29 4.91
N GLN A 120 25.58 11.45 4.27
CA GLN A 120 26.12 12.73 4.75
C GLN A 120 25.56 13.12 6.12
N ASP A 121 24.25 13.02 6.30
CA ASP A 121 23.57 13.28 7.57
C ASP A 121 24.09 12.33 8.67
N ALA A 122 24.33 11.06 8.32
CA ALA A 122 24.93 10.09 9.22
C ALA A 122 26.35 10.52 9.62
N VAL A 123 27.23 10.88 8.67
CA VAL A 123 28.60 11.38 8.96
C VAL A 123 28.56 12.60 9.88
N MET A 124 27.66 13.54 9.63
CA MET A 124 27.53 14.78 10.40
C MET A 124 27.03 14.56 11.83
N ALA A 125 26.33 13.46 12.10
CA ALA A 125 25.85 13.11 13.44
C ALA A 125 26.95 12.57 14.38
N TYR A 126 28.10 12.16 13.83
CA TYR A 126 29.28 11.68 14.58
C TYR A 126 30.27 12.82 14.86
N SER A 127 31.31 12.58 15.66
CA SER A 127 32.32 13.59 16.00
C SER A 127 33.34 13.80 14.87
N ALA A 128 34.10 14.89 14.91
CA ALA A 128 35.08 15.21 13.85
C ALA A 128 36.31 14.28 13.88
N THR A 129 36.56 13.62 15.01
CA THR A 129 37.63 12.66 15.22
C THR A 129 37.23 11.23 14.86
N ASP A 130 35.95 10.99 14.57
CA ASP A 130 35.47 9.68 14.14
C ASP A 130 35.93 9.37 12.71
N ARG A 131 36.07 8.09 12.42
CA ARG A 131 36.57 7.57 11.15
C ARG A 131 35.45 6.89 10.39
N PHE A 132 35.44 7.04 9.07
CA PHE A 132 34.35 6.57 8.22
C PHE A 132 34.84 5.74 7.05
N GLN A 133 34.16 4.66 6.72
CA GLN A 133 34.27 4.03 5.42
C GLN A 133 33.03 4.41 4.61
N VAL A 134 33.20 4.82 3.35
CA VAL A 134 32.10 4.96 2.39
C VAL A 134 32.32 3.92 1.30
N LEU A 135 31.38 2.99 1.16
CA LEU A 135 31.43 1.84 0.26
C LEU A 135 30.27 1.93 -0.73
N THR A 136 30.53 1.62 -2.01
CA THR A 136 29.50 1.51 -3.05
C THR A 136 29.54 0.11 -3.68
N GLY A 137 28.67 -0.19 -4.63
CA GLY A 137 28.67 -1.46 -5.35
C GLY A 137 29.93 -1.69 -6.18
N GLN A 138 30.67 -0.63 -6.53
CA GLN A 138 31.90 -0.71 -7.30
C GLN A 138 33.01 -1.47 -6.54
N PHE A 139 33.04 -1.38 -5.19
CA PHE A 139 34.12 -1.90 -4.34
C PHE A 139 35.49 -1.38 -4.76
N GLY A 140 35.59 -0.06 -4.99
CA GLY A 140 36.84 0.61 -5.34
C GLY A 140 37.92 0.39 -4.28
N GLY A 141 39.20 0.36 -4.68
CA GLY A 141 40.31 0.19 -3.75
C GLY A 141 40.37 1.28 -2.66
N LYS A 142 39.95 2.51 -3.00
CA LYS A 142 39.86 3.64 -2.06
C LYS A 142 38.73 3.49 -1.02
N GLU A 143 37.77 2.60 -1.26
CA GLU A 143 36.63 2.36 -0.36
C GLU A 143 36.99 1.35 0.74
N GLN A 144 38.20 0.78 0.73
CA GLN A 144 38.66 -0.19 1.73
C GLN A 144 39.35 0.48 2.94
N ILE A 145 39.54 1.79 2.91
CA ILE A 145 40.20 2.56 3.96
C ILE A 145 39.21 3.39 4.78
N LEU A 146 39.64 3.77 5.97
CA LEU A 146 38.90 4.66 6.85
C LEU A 146 39.33 6.11 6.62
N LEU A 147 38.38 6.92 6.22
CA LEU A 147 38.48 8.33 5.87
C LEU A 147 38.24 9.23 7.08
N GLY A 148 38.72 10.47 6.98
CA GLY A 148 38.25 11.56 7.84
C GLY A 148 36.83 11.99 7.50
N ARG A 149 36.24 12.86 8.32
CA ARG A 149 34.87 13.36 8.11
C ARG A 149 34.69 14.01 6.72
N ASP A 150 35.54 14.96 6.36
CA ASP A 150 35.37 15.74 5.13
C ASP A 150 35.52 14.86 3.88
N GLU A 151 36.54 13.98 3.88
CA GLU A 151 36.74 12.98 2.83
C GLU A 151 35.54 12.02 2.69
N ALA A 152 34.90 11.65 3.80
CA ALA A 152 33.71 10.80 3.78
C ALA A 152 32.48 11.53 3.23
N LEU A 153 32.32 12.83 3.54
CA LEU A 153 31.26 13.66 2.95
C LEU A 153 31.44 13.75 1.43
N ASP A 154 32.67 13.99 0.97
CA ASP A 154 32.98 14.04 -0.46
C ASP A 154 32.77 12.69 -1.15
N ALA A 155 33.25 11.59 -0.55
CA ALA A 155 33.07 10.24 -1.08
C ALA A 155 31.59 9.86 -1.19
N SER A 156 30.78 10.22 -0.18
CA SER A 156 29.33 9.95 -0.20
C SER A 156 28.60 10.75 -1.28
N ALA A 157 29.07 11.96 -1.63
CA ALA A 157 28.49 12.77 -2.69
C ALA A 157 28.79 12.23 -4.10
N GLN A 158 29.92 11.53 -4.26
CA GLN A 158 30.42 11.05 -5.56
C GLN A 158 29.82 9.71 -6.01
N ALA A 159 29.03 9.01 -5.18
CA ALA A 159 28.47 7.70 -5.53
C ALA A 159 27.47 7.82 -6.69
N GLU A 160 27.77 7.32 -7.89
CA GLU A 160 26.90 7.43 -9.08
C GLU A 160 26.23 6.12 -9.44
N VAL A 161 25.02 6.19 -10.00
CA VAL A 161 24.31 4.98 -10.45
C VAL A 161 25.16 4.21 -11.46
N GLY A 162 25.31 2.91 -11.24
CA GLY A 162 26.07 2.01 -12.07
C GLY A 162 25.50 0.58 -12.13
N PRO A 163 26.14 -0.29 -12.92
CA PRO A 163 25.71 -1.67 -13.13
C PRO A 163 26.07 -2.62 -11.98
N TYR A 164 26.61 -2.09 -10.87
CA TYR A 164 27.19 -2.91 -9.82
C TYR A 164 26.14 -3.29 -8.78
N SER A 165 25.53 -4.45 -8.97
CA SER A 165 24.64 -5.06 -7.99
C SER A 165 25.43 -6.05 -7.11
N ARG A 166 25.41 -5.88 -5.78
CA ARG A 166 26.16 -6.70 -4.83
C ARG A 166 25.23 -7.33 -3.81
N LEU A 167 25.41 -8.63 -3.57
CA LEU A 167 24.75 -9.32 -2.46
C LEU A 167 25.08 -8.62 -1.13
N LEU A 168 24.07 -8.40 -0.28
CA LEU A 168 24.24 -7.68 0.98
C LEU A 168 25.23 -8.38 1.91
N SER A 169 25.32 -9.72 1.89
CA SER A 169 26.33 -10.46 2.65
C SER A 169 27.77 -10.07 2.29
N LYS A 170 28.04 -9.78 1.00
CA LYS A 170 29.37 -9.36 0.52
C LYS A 170 29.67 -7.92 0.89
N VAL A 171 28.68 -7.05 0.84
CA VAL A 171 28.78 -5.67 1.35
C VAL A 171 29.16 -5.71 2.82
N LEU A 172 28.41 -6.43 3.65
CA LEU A 172 28.66 -6.55 5.08
C LEU A 172 30.06 -7.11 5.39
N LEU A 173 30.52 -8.10 4.64
CA LEU A 173 31.88 -8.63 4.77
C LEU A 173 32.92 -7.53 4.54
N ARG A 174 32.80 -6.74 3.48
CA ARG A 174 33.70 -5.62 3.17
C ARG A 174 33.68 -4.53 4.23
N GLN A 175 32.48 -4.21 4.76
CA GLN A 175 32.35 -3.26 5.84
C GLN A 175 33.08 -3.75 7.10
N ARG A 176 32.97 -5.04 7.42
CA ARG A 176 33.66 -5.65 8.56
C ARG A 176 35.17 -5.70 8.40
N GLU A 177 35.67 -6.04 7.21
CA GLU A 177 37.12 -6.06 6.94
C GLU A 177 37.75 -4.69 7.18
N ALA A 178 37.14 -3.62 6.66
CA ALA A 178 37.65 -2.27 6.88
C ALA A 178 37.51 -1.83 8.34
N LEU A 179 36.37 -2.13 8.99
CA LEU A 179 36.18 -1.81 10.42
C LEU A 179 37.11 -2.62 11.33
N ALA A 180 37.53 -3.82 10.93
CA ALA A 180 38.48 -4.65 11.68
C ALA A 180 39.87 -3.99 11.75
N SER A 181 40.26 -3.20 10.75
CA SER A 181 41.52 -2.43 10.75
C SER A 181 41.54 -1.28 11.77
N SER A 182 40.39 -0.88 12.32
CA SER A 182 40.30 0.20 13.29
C SER A 182 40.50 -0.28 14.74
N GLU A 183 41.23 0.51 15.52
CA GLU A 183 41.33 0.36 16.98
C GLU A 183 40.13 0.97 17.75
N ALA A 184 39.17 1.56 17.03
CA ALA A 184 37.96 2.14 17.60
C ALA A 184 37.18 1.13 18.45
N ARG A 185 36.84 1.52 19.69
CA ARG A 185 36.04 0.68 20.62
C ARG A 185 34.61 0.48 20.16
N THR A 186 34.06 1.46 19.45
CA THR A 186 32.69 1.41 18.93
C THR A 186 32.73 1.38 17.41
N LYS A 187 32.17 0.31 16.84
CA LYS A 187 32.09 0.09 15.40
C LYS A 187 30.63 -0.01 14.98
N ARG A 188 30.29 0.43 13.78
CA ARG A 188 28.92 0.34 13.25
C ARG A 188 28.92 0.24 11.73
N ALA A 189 28.01 -0.56 11.18
CA ALA A 189 27.71 -0.60 9.76
C ALA A 189 26.33 0.01 9.52
N ILE A 190 26.20 0.83 8.48
CA ILE A 190 24.94 1.45 8.02
C ILE A 190 24.81 1.19 6.53
N LEU A 191 23.64 0.76 6.08
CA LEU A 191 23.34 0.47 4.67
C LEU A 191 22.17 1.33 4.21
N PHE A 192 22.36 2.09 3.14
CA PHE A 192 21.30 2.82 2.44
C PHE A 192 21.02 2.09 1.12
N THR A 193 19.91 1.38 1.05
CA THR A 193 19.58 0.48 -0.07
C THR A 193 18.07 0.34 -0.23
N ASP A 194 17.62 0.03 -1.44
CA ASP A 194 16.21 -0.27 -1.74
C ASP A 194 15.79 -1.70 -1.36
N LEU A 195 16.75 -2.52 -0.88
CA LEU A 195 16.53 -3.92 -0.50
C LEU A 195 15.92 -4.77 -1.62
N GLN A 196 16.39 -4.56 -2.87
CA GLN A 196 16.01 -5.42 -3.99
C GLN A 196 16.11 -6.91 -3.63
N ARG A 197 15.09 -7.68 -4.04
CA ARG A 197 15.01 -9.12 -3.76
C ARG A 197 16.20 -9.90 -4.34
N SER A 198 16.76 -9.44 -5.46
CA SER A 198 17.90 -10.05 -6.15
C SER A 198 19.21 -9.97 -5.35
N ILE A 199 19.37 -8.97 -4.48
CA ILE A 199 20.60 -8.77 -3.68
C ILE A 199 20.45 -9.16 -2.21
N THR A 200 19.21 -9.28 -1.73
CA THR A 200 18.92 -9.46 -0.31
C THR A 200 19.00 -10.93 0.07
N ASP A 201 20.22 -11.39 0.37
CA ASP A 201 20.55 -12.77 0.75
C ASP A 201 20.59 -12.97 2.27
N VAL A 202 19.43 -12.78 2.91
CA VAL A 202 19.26 -12.82 4.37
C VAL A 202 19.80 -14.12 5.01
N GLU A 203 19.73 -15.24 4.29
CA GLU A 203 20.22 -16.54 4.77
C GLU A 203 21.75 -16.57 4.96
N ALA A 204 22.49 -15.81 4.17
CA ALA A 204 23.94 -15.68 4.28
C ALA A 204 24.38 -14.59 5.28
N TRP A 205 23.42 -13.93 5.93
CA TRP A 205 23.70 -12.87 6.87
C TRP A 205 24.25 -13.44 8.19
N THR A 206 25.54 -13.27 8.40
CA THR A 206 26.17 -13.53 9.69
C THR A 206 25.97 -12.31 10.58
N ASN A 207 25.28 -12.43 11.72
CA ASN A 207 25.15 -11.31 12.65
C ASN A 207 26.43 -11.20 13.51
N ASP A 208 27.05 -10.01 13.54
CA ASP A 208 28.22 -9.74 14.38
C ASP A 208 27.83 -8.72 15.45
N THR A 209 27.79 -9.15 16.71
CA THR A 209 27.38 -8.30 17.82
C THR A 209 28.38 -7.17 18.12
N LEU A 210 29.62 -7.26 17.62
CA LEU A 210 30.65 -6.23 17.78
C LEU A 210 30.48 -5.10 16.76
N VAL A 211 29.82 -5.36 15.64
CA VAL A 211 29.53 -4.38 14.58
C VAL A 211 28.02 -4.37 14.33
N PRO A 212 27.24 -3.65 15.16
CA PRO A 212 25.81 -3.49 14.91
C PRO A 212 25.58 -2.92 13.50
N THR A 213 24.68 -3.57 12.76
CA THR A 213 24.27 -3.18 11.42
C THR A 213 22.92 -2.46 11.47
N VAL A 214 22.83 -1.29 10.85
CA VAL A 214 21.59 -0.52 10.66
C VAL A 214 21.28 -0.51 9.17
N ILE A 215 20.05 -0.84 8.81
CA ILE A 215 19.57 -0.75 7.42
C ILE A 215 18.58 0.40 7.35
N VAL A 216 18.80 1.31 6.39
CA VAL A 216 17.92 2.41 6.03
C VAL A 216 17.29 2.05 4.69
N PRO A 217 16.07 1.48 4.69
CA PRO A 217 15.39 1.06 3.46
C PRO A 217 14.93 2.28 2.66
N LEU A 218 15.18 2.27 1.35
CA LEU A 218 14.80 3.33 0.41
C LEU A 218 13.88 2.76 -0.66
N THR A 219 12.58 2.84 -0.45
CA THR A 219 11.60 2.29 -1.39
C THR A 219 11.26 3.27 -2.51
N ALA A 220 11.41 2.84 -3.76
CA ALA A 220 10.85 3.54 -4.91
C ALA A 220 9.32 3.51 -4.81
N SER A 221 8.66 4.57 -5.29
CA SER A 221 7.26 4.43 -5.66
C SER A 221 7.22 3.56 -6.91
N THR A 222 6.58 2.39 -6.83
CA THR A 222 6.15 1.69 -8.04
C THR A 222 5.24 2.64 -8.80
N PRO A 223 5.51 2.92 -10.07
CA PRO A 223 4.57 3.71 -10.83
C PRO A 223 3.21 3.03 -10.88
N ASP A 224 2.18 3.84 -11.05
CA ASP A 224 0.88 3.37 -11.48
C ASP A 224 1.08 2.52 -12.75
N ASN A 225 0.39 1.39 -12.84
CA ASN A 225 0.48 0.47 -13.97
C ASN A 225 -0.92 -0.08 -14.28
N LEU A 226 -1.64 0.65 -15.10
CA LEU A 226 -2.98 0.37 -15.54
C LEU A 226 -2.95 -0.18 -16.97
N SER A 227 -3.68 -1.27 -17.18
CA SER A 227 -3.91 -1.81 -18.52
C SER A 227 -5.39 -1.99 -18.79
N ILE A 228 -5.78 -1.75 -20.04
CA ILE A 228 -7.12 -2.10 -20.53
C ILE A 228 -7.07 -3.53 -21.05
N ASP A 229 -7.76 -4.45 -20.37
CA ASP A 229 -7.76 -5.88 -20.70
C ASP A 229 -8.73 -6.19 -21.86
N SER A 230 -9.97 -5.69 -21.75
CA SER A 230 -11.02 -6.01 -22.71
C SER A 230 -12.14 -4.96 -22.72
N ALA A 231 -12.88 -4.90 -23.82
CA ALA A 231 -14.08 -4.07 -23.94
C ALA A 231 -15.18 -4.81 -24.72
N TRP A 232 -16.43 -4.66 -24.30
CA TRP A 232 -17.59 -5.29 -24.93
C TRP A 232 -18.86 -4.45 -24.79
N PHE A 233 -19.76 -4.58 -25.75
CA PHE A 233 -21.07 -3.92 -25.72
C PHE A 233 -22.07 -4.70 -24.87
N GLY A 234 -22.94 -4.00 -24.14
CA GLY A 234 -24.04 -4.61 -23.39
C GLY A 234 -25.13 -5.23 -24.29
N SER A 235 -25.25 -4.76 -25.53
CA SER A 235 -26.19 -5.28 -26.54
C SER A 235 -25.45 -5.87 -27.74
N PRO A 236 -25.90 -7.02 -28.29
CA PRO A 236 -25.31 -7.59 -29.50
C PRO A 236 -25.61 -6.76 -30.75
N VAL A 237 -26.71 -6.00 -30.74
CA VAL A 237 -27.17 -5.17 -31.86
C VAL A 237 -27.02 -3.70 -31.48
N ARG A 238 -26.36 -2.94 -32.36
CA ARG A 238 -26.16 -1.50 -32.22
C ARG A 238 -27.07 -0.76 -33.20
N ARG A 239 -27.78 0.25 -32.71
CA ARG A 239 -28.77 1.02 -33.48
C ARG A 239 -28.45 2.52 -33.40
N ALA A 240 -28.69 3.21 -34.51
CA ALA A 240 -28.46 4.64 -34.58
C ALA A 240 -29.37 5.40 -33.61
N GLY A 241 -28.78 6.35 -32.86
CA GLY A 241 -29.53 7.21 -31.94
C GLY A 241 -30.03 6.55 -30.67
N GLN A 242 -29.58 5.33 -30.34
CA GLN A 242 -29.85 4.69 -29.05
C GLN A 242 -28.68 4.84 -28.09
N ASP A 243 -28.94 4.80 -26.79
CA ASP A 243 -27.88 4.77 -25.78
C ASP A 243 -27.13 3.44 -25.87
N GLU A 244 -25.82 3.53 -26.05
CA GLU A 244 -24.90 2.40 -26.08
C GLU A 244 -24.13 2.33 -24.75
N GLU A 245 -23.99 1.11 -24.24
CA GLU A 245 -23.19 0.79 -23.06
C GLU A 245 -21.97 -0.02 -23.48
N LEU A 246 -20.78 0.59 -23.39
CA LEU A 246 -19.50 -0.08 -23.59
C LEU A 246 -18.88 -0.38 -22.22
N HIS A 247 -18.85 -1.66 -21.86
CA HIS A 247 -18.13 -2.13 -20.68
C HIS A 247 -16.65 -2.28 -21.01
N VAL A 248 -15.81 -1.88 -20.07
CA VAL A 248 -14.35 -1.93 -20.17
C VAL A 248 -13.80 -2.52 -18.90
N ARG A 249 -12.97 -3.55 -19.04
CA ARG A 249 -12.22 -4.16 -17.96
C ARG A 249 -10.84 -3.55 -17.86
N ILE A 250 -10.51 -3.03 -16.68
CA ILE A 250 -9.22 -2.43 -16.37
C ILE A 250 -8.55 -3.23 -15.26
N ARG A 251 -7.24 -3.44 -15.39
CA ARG A 251 -6.40 -4.08 -14.36
C ARG A 251 -5.34 -3.11 -13.86
N ASN A 252 -5.20 -3.05 -12.54
CA ASN A 252 -4.11 -2.35 -11.86
C ASN A 252 -3.03 -3.37 -11.46
N TYR A 253 -1.85 -3.23 -12.04
CA TYR A 253 -0.64 -3.99 -11.68
C TYR A 253 0.20 -3.31 -10.61
N GLY A 254 -0.11 -2.07 -10.25
CA GLY A 254 0.51 -1.37 -9.12
C GLY A 254 -0.07 -1.83 -7.78
N ASP A 255 0.63 -1.48 -6.69
CA ASP A 255 0.23 -1.87 -5.33
C ASP A 255 -0.70 -0.86 -4.65
N GLN A 256 -0.87 0.33 -5.24
CA GLN A 256 -1.69 1.42 -4.68
C GLN A 256 -3.11 1.42 -5.24
N GLU A 257 -4.06 1.86 -4.42
CA GLU A 257 -5.43 2.15 -4.87
C GLU A 257 -5.44 3.45 -5.68
N LEU A 258 -6.05 3.38 -6.86
CA LEU A 258 -6.25 4.52 -7.74
C LEU A 258 -7.73 4.92 -7.70
N VAL A 259 -7.98 6.22 -7.49
CA VAL A 259 -9.32 6.75 -7.26
C VAL A 259 -9.65 7.80 -8.31
N ASN A 260 -10.86 7.72 -8.88
CA ASN A 260 -11.37 8.64 -9.90
C ASN A 260 -10.48 8.78 -11.15
N VAL A 261 -9.88 7.67 -11.60
CA VAL A 261 -9.08 7.64 -12.83
C VAL A 261 -9.99 7.86 -14.05
N PRO A 262 -9.69 8.82 -14.94
CA PRO A 262 -10.50 9.06 -16.13
C PRO A 262 -10.28 7.97 -17.19
N LEU A 263 -11.38 7.47 -17.74
CA LEU A 263 -11.45 6.58 -18.89
C LEU A 263 -12.12 7.31 -20.04
N ARG A 264 -11.46 7.39 -21.20
CA ARG A 264 -11.96 8.10 -22.38
C ARG A 264 -12.29 7.12 -23.50
N LEU A 265 -13.38 7.40 -24.22
CA LEU A 265 -13.72 6.79 -25.50
C LEU A 265 -13.73 7.84 -26.60
N ASP A 266 -12.90 7.63 -27.61
CA ASP A 266 -12.95 8.35 -28.88
C ASP A 266 -13.50 7.41 -29.96
N VAL A 267 -14.45 7.87 -30.78
CA VAL A 267 -14.98 7.14 -31.94
C VAL A 267 -14.87 8.04 -33.16
N ASP A 268 -14.33 7.49 -34.25
CA ASP A 268 -14.10 8.20 -35.52
C ASP A 268 -13.38 9.55 -35.33
N GLY A 269 -12.42 9.58 -34.40
CA GLY A 269 -11.62 10.76 -34.07
C GLY A 269 -12.32 11.81 -33.20
N ARG A 270 -13.49 11.53 -32.63
CA ARG A 270 -14.22 12.43 -31.73
C ARG A 270 -14.43 11.78 -30.36
N GLN A 271 -14.19 12.55 -29.30
CA GLN A 271 -14.48 12.11 -27.93
C GLN A 271 -15.99 11.92 -27.74
N ARG A 272 -16.41 10.69 -27.45
CA ARG A 272 -17.83 10.30 -27.27
C ARG A 272 -18.25 10.19 -25.82
N ALA A 273 -17.37 9.66 -24.98
CA ALA A 273 -17.67 9.44 -23.58
C ALA A 273 -16.42 9.60 -22.72
N VAL A 274 -16.66 10.01 -21.47
CA VAL A 274 -15.68 9.97 -20.40
C VAL A 274 -16.38 9.39 -19.18
N ALA A 275 -15.74 8.44 -18.52
CA ALA A 275 -16.14 7.90 -17.24
C ALA A 275 -14.97 8.02 -16.25
N SER A 276 -15.24 7.80 -14.97
CA SER A 276 -14.18 7.61 -13.97
C SER A 276 -14.36 6.28 -13.27
N PHE A 277 -13.24 5.69 -12.84
CA PHE A 277 -13.24 4.45 -12.08
C PHE A 277 -12.27 4.52 -10.90
N SER A 278 -12.46 3.60 -9.96
CA SER A 278 -11.51 3.40 -8.86
C SER A 278 -11.17 1.92 -8.77
N VAL A 279 -9.90 1.60 -8.54
CA VAL A 279 -9.38 0.24 -8.55
C VAL A 279 -8.29 0.08 -7.49
N GLY A 280 -8.41 -0.94 -6.65
CA GLY A 280 -7.38 -1.27 -5.66
C GLY A 280 -6.09 -1.76 -6.31
N GLY A 281 -4.98 -1.74 -5.57
CA GLY A 281 -3.72 -2.32 -6.02
C GLY A 281 -3.85 -3.81 -6.34
N GLY A 282 -3.29 -4.25 -7.47
CA GLY A 282 -3.39 -5.63 -7.95
C GLY A 282 -4.78 -6.08 -8.39
N ALA A 283 -5.80 -5.19 -8.35
CA ALA A 283 -7.19 -5.54 -8.59
C ALA A 283 -7.62 -5.32 -10.05
N VAL A 284 -8.82 -5.83 -10.36
CA VAL A 284 -9.49 -5.66 -11.65
C VAL A 284 -10.84 -4.97 -11.39
N VAL A 285 -11.22 -4.04 -12.25
CA VAL A 285 -12.52 -3.36 -12.20
C VAL A 285 -13.15 -3.30 -13.59
N ASP A 286 -14.47 -3.46 -13.63
CA ASP A 286 -15.27 -3.23 -14.84
C ASP A 286 -15.93 -1.85 -14.71
N THR A 287 -15.81 -1.01 -15.74
CA THR A 287 -16.41 0.33 -15.83
C THR A 287 -17.19 0.46 -17.12
N THR A 288 -18.23 1.32 -17.12
CA THR A 288 -19.13 1.48 -18.26
C THR A 288 -19.02 2.89 -18.83
N LEU A 289 -18.75 2.98 -20.12
CA LEU A 289 -18.83 4.20 -20.93
C LEU A 289 -20.19 4.22 -21.63
N ARG A 290 -20.92 5.33 -21.46
CA ARG A 290 -22.25 5.54 -22.03
C ARG A 290 -22.16 6.62 -23.10
N PHE A 291 -22.64 6.32 -24.31
CA PHE A 291 -22.63 7.25 -25.43
C PHE A 291 -23.82 7.01 -26.36
N LEU A 292 -24.17 7.98 -27.19
CA LEU A 292 -25.22 7.83 -28.19
C LEU A 292 -24.67 7.08 -29.42
N GLY A 293 -25.40 6.08 -29.91
CA GLY A 293 -25.04 5.30 -31.10
C GLY A 293 -24.97 6.18 -32.36
N ASP A 294 -23.91 5.98 -33.14
CA ASP A 294 -23.66 6.70 -34.38
C ASP A 294 -24.59 6.27 -35.53
N GLY A 295 -24.52 6.98 -36.66
CA GLY A 295 -25.28 6.61 -37.85
C GLY A 295 -24.91 5.21 -38.38
N PRO A 296 -25.70 4.63 -39.28
CA PRO A 296 -25.39 3.31 -39.84
C PRO A 296 -24.02 3.27 -40.53
N GLY A 297 -23.24 2.22 -40.29
CA GLY A 297 -21.90 2.08 -40.85
C GLY A 297 -20.92 1.37 -39.93
N ASN A 298 -19.67 1.31 -40.36
CA ASN A 298 -18.56 0.83 -39.54
C ASN A 298 -17.96 2.02 -38.79
N HIS A 299 -17.64 1.80 -37.51
CA HIS A 299 -17.06 2.78 -36.61
C HIS A 299 -15.79 2.21 -35.99
N TRP A 300 -14.81 3.09 -35.77
CA TRP A 300 -13.55 2.75 -35.13
C TRP A 300 -13.40 3.56 -33.85
N GLY A 301 -13.24 2.86 -32.74
CA GLY A 301 -13.09 3.46 -31.43
C GLY A 301 -11.71 3.22 -30.82
N VAL A 302 -11.31 4.11 -29.92
CA VAL A 302 -10.15 3.97 -29.05
C VAL A 302 -10.61 4.23 -27.63
N VAL A 303 -10.48 3.23 -26.77
CA VAL A 303 -10.59 3.40 -25.33
C VAL A 303 -9.21 3.73 -24.80
N SER A 304 -9.09 4.79 -23.99
CA SER A 304 -7.82 5.18 -23.40
C SER A 304 -7.91 5.50 -21.92
N VAL A 305 -6.88 5.08 -21.19
CA VAL A 305 -6.56 5.55 -19.83
C VAL A 305 -5.37 6.51 -19.90
N THR A 306 -5.14 7.26 -18.83
CA THR A 306 -3.89 8.04 -18.69
C THR A 306 -3.15 7.46 -17.52
N ASP A 307 -2.06 6.76 -17.82
CA ASP A 307 -1.11 6.27 -16.83
C ASP A 307 0.23 6.99 -17.01
N GLN A 308 0.97 7.20 -15.92
CA GLN A 308 2.33 7.73 -15.96
C GLN A 308 3.21 6.95 -15.00
N PRO A 309 4.41 6.51 -15.44
CA PRO A 309 5.09 6.76 -16.71
C PRO A 309 4.93 5.63 -17.74
N VAL A 310 4.20 4.56 -17.43
CA VAL A 310 3.92 3.48 -18.38
C VAL A 310 2.76 3.93 -19.27
N VAL A 311 2.95 3.93 -20.60
CA VAL A 311 1.97 4.49 -21.56
C VAL A 311 1.71 3.60 -22.77
N PHE A 312 2.35 2.42 -22.84
CA PHE A 312 2.36 1.60 -24.05
C PHE A 312 1.10 0.73 -24.21
N ASP A 313 0.40 0.44 -23.11
CA ASP A 313 -0.81 -0.38 -22.99
C ASP A 313 -2.06 0.42 -22.57
N ASP A 314 -1.96 1.75 -22.61
CA ASP A 314 -3.03 2.68 -22.25
C ASP A 314 -4.18 2.76 -23.26
N ARG A 315 -4.08 2.07 -24.41
CA ARG A 315 -5.02 2.20 -25.53
C ARG A 315 -5.51 0.86 -26.05
N LEU A 316 -6.83 0.69 -26.06
CA LEU A 316 -7.51 -0.43 -26.69
C LEU A 316 -8.30 0.05 -27.92
N TYR A 317 -8.01 -0.53 -29.08
CA TYR A 317 -8.74 -0.26 -30.31
C TYR A 317 -9.95 -1.18 -30.43
N ILE A 318 -11.10 -0.61 -30.76
CA ILE A 318 -12.35 -1.33 -31.01
C ILE A 318 -12.89 -0.98 -32.38
N ALA A 319 -13.62 -1.92 -32.98
CA ALA A 319 -14.38 -1.67 -34.21
C ALA A 319 -15.76 -2.30 -34.08
N TYR A 320 -16.78 -1.58 -34.52
CA TYR A 320 -18.16 -2.07 -34.49
C TYR A 320 -18.96 -1.51 -35.64
N GLN A 321 -20.04 -2.22 -35.98
CA GLN A 321 -20.97 -1.81 -37.04
C GLN A 321 -22.32 -1.41 -36.45
N VAL A 322 -22.85 -0.25 -36.83
CA VAL A 322 -24.22 0.15 -36.52
C VAL A 322 -25.10 -0.24 -37.71
N THR A 323 -26.19 -0.94 -37.43
CA THR A 323 -27.13 -1.36 -38.48
C THR A 323 -28.31 -0.39 -38.51
N ASP A 324 -28.68 0.08 -39.69
CA ASP A 324 -29.87 0.93 -39.88
C ASP A 324 -31.15 0.16 -39.55
N ARG A 325 -31.27 -1.06 -40.09
CA ARG A 325 -32.42 -1.95 -39.88
C ARG A 325 -31.99 -3.40 -39.73
N LEU A 326 -32.57 -4.10 -38.77
CA LEU A 326 -32.38 -5.52 -38.60
C LEU A 326 -33.07 -6.27 -39.75
N ARG A 327 -32.31 -7.09 -40.49
CA ARG A 327 -32.88 -7.93 -41.55
C ARG A 327 -33.50 -9.18 -40.95
N VAL A 328 -34.81 -9.32 -41.09
CA VAL A 328 -35.57 -10.48 -40.62
C VAL A 328 -36.05 -11.26 -41.85
N LEU A 329 -35.69 -12.53 -41.94
CA LEU A 329 -36.15 -13.45 -42.99
C LEU A 329 -37.05 -14.52 -42.37
N LEU A 330 -38.31 -14.54 -42.77
CA LEU A 330 -39.22 -15.65 -42.50
C LEU A 330 -39.12 -16.68 -43.63
N VAL A 331 -38.73 -17.91 -43.29
CA VAL A 331 -38.81 -19.06 -44.20
C VAL A 331 -40.11 -19.80 -43.88
N SER A 332 -41.14 -19.56 -44.67
CA SER A 332 -42.48 -20.09 -44.39
C SER A 332 -42.65 -21.53 -44.87
N GLY A 333 -43.30 -22.35 -44.03
CA GLY A 333 -43.65 -23.76 -44.29
C GLY A 333 -44.97 -23.97 -45.05
N GLY A 334 -45.67 -22.88 -45.40
CA GLY A 334 -46.99 -22.93 -46.05
C GLY A 334 -48.19 -22.85 -45.11
N ASP A 335 -48.00 -22.59 -43.81
CA ASP A 335 -49.08 -22.26 -42.89
C ASP A 335 -49.39 -20.75 -42.95
N ALA A 336 -50.37 -20.40 -43.78
CA ALA A 336 -50.78 -19.01 -44.00
C ALA A 336 -51.13 -18.28 -42.70
N THR A 337 -51.75 -18.96 -41.73
CA THR A 337 -52.18 -18.32 -40.47
C THR A 337 -51.01 -17.95 -39.56
N GLY A 338 -50.03 -18.84 -39.39
CA GLY A 338 -48.81 -18.54 -38.63
C GLY A 338 -47.94 -17.48 -39.30
N ASP A 339 -47.82 -17.54 -40.62
CA ASP A 339 -47.04 -16.58 -41.41
C ASP A 339 -47.64 -15.17 -41.36
N HIS A 340 -48.98 -15.06 -41.40
CA HIS A 340 -49.67 -13.76 -41.27
C HIS A 340 -49.44 -13.13 -39.90
N ALA A 341 -49.45 -13.91 -38.82
CA ALA A 341 -49.19 -13.41 -37.47
C ALA A 341 -47.75 -12.86 -37.36
N VAL A 342 -46.74 -13.62 -37.79
CA VAL A 342 -45.33 -13.17 -37.78
C VAL A 342 -45.13 -11.94 -38.66
N THR A 343 -45.72 -11.94 -39.86
CA THR A 343 -45.67 -10.79 -40.77
C THR A 343 -46.28 -9.55 -40.13
N SER A 344 -47.41 -9.68 -39.43
CA SER A 344 -48.07 -8.54 -38.76
C SER A 344 -47.23 -7.90 -37.66
N VAL A 345 -46.41 -8.70 -36.95
CA VAL A 345 -45.52 -8.22 -35.89
C VAL A 345 -44.37 -7.40 -36.47
N PHE A 346 -43.78 -7.83 -37.58
CA PHE A 346 -42.59 -7.18 -38.16
C PHE A 346 -42.89 -6.16 -39.28
N ALA A 347 -44.07 -6.19 -39.90
CA ALA A 347 -44.42 -5.29 -41.00
C ALA A 347 -44.69 -3.84 -40.55
N GLY A 348 -45.07 -3.64 -39.29
CA GLY A 348 -45.34 -2.31 -38.72
C GLY A 348 -44.12 -1.64 -38.07
N ASP A 349 -43.00 -2.35 -37.93
CA ASP A 349 -41.83 -1.87 -37.21
C ASP A 349 -40.78 -1.30 -38.16
N SER A 350 -40.57 0.01 -38.12
CA SER A 350 -39.57 0.71 -38.93
C SER A 350 -38.12 0.31 -38.64
N THR A 351 -37.87 -0.41 -37.53
CA THR A 351 -36.54 -0.86 -37.12
C THR A 351 -36.10 -2.17 -37.78
N HIS A 352 -36.99 -2.83 -38.53
CA HIS A 352 -36.72 -4.09 -39.21
C HIS A 352 -36.96 -3.98 -40.73
N THR A 353 -36.20 -4.75 -41.51
CA THR A 353 -36.50 -5.06 -42.90
C THR A 353 -36.95 -6.51 -42.96
N PHE A 354 -38.26 -6.72 -43.12
CA PHE A 354 -38.87 -8.05 -43.13
C PHE A 354 -38.97 -8.59 -44.55
N THR A 355 -38.51 -9.83 -44.76
CA THR A 355 -38.68 -10.57 -46.02
C THR A 355 -39.29 -11.93 -45.71
N SER A 356 -40.25 -12.39 -46.50
CA SER A 356 -40.81 -13.74 -46.38
C SER A 356 -40.54 -14.54 -47.65
N GLN A 357 -40.10 -15.79 -47.50
CA GLN A 357 -39.85 -16.72 -48.61
C GLN A 357 -40.47 -18.10 -48.33
N PRO A 358 -41.28 -18.64 -49.26
CA PRO A 358 -41.86 -19.98 -49.13
C PRO A 358 -40.80 -21.07 -49.33
N THR A 359 -40.91 -22.17 -48.56
CA THR A 359 -39.94 -23.29 -48.56
C THR A 359 -39.72 -23.93 -49.93
N VAL A 360 -40.68 -23.80 -50.85
CA VAL A 360 -40.69 -24.49 -52.16
C VAL A 360 -39.59 -24.01 -53.12
N ARG A 361 -38.85 -22.93 -52.80
CA ARG A 361 -37.75 -22.41 -53.65
C ARG A 361 -36.35 -22.35 -53.02
N SER A 362 -36.12 -22.85 -51.80
CA SER A 362 -34.86 -22.58 -51.09
C SER A 362 -34.00 -23.82 -50.81
N THR A 363 -33.39 -24.37 -51.85
CA THR A 363 -32.05 -24.97 -51.73
C THR A 363 -31.15 -24.42 -52.84
N SER A 364 -31.09 -23.09 -52.96
CA SER A 364 -29.96 -22.44 -53.63
C SER A 364 -29.03 -21.85 -52.56
N PRO A 365 -27.74 -22.27 -52.48
CA PRO A 365 -26.75 -21.74 -51.55
C PRO A 365 -26.58 -20.20 -51.61
N ASP A 366 -27.00 -19.56 -52.71
CA ASP A 366 -26.85 -18.12 -52.92
C ASP A 366 -27.75 -17.26 -52.01
N LEU A 367 -28.86 -17.81 -51.51
CA LEU A 367 -29.77 -17.11 -50.59
C LEU A 367 -29.16 -16.95 -49.19
N LEU A 368 -28.37 -17.93 -48.74
CA LEU A 368 -27.64 -17.88 -47.46
C LEU A 368 -26.41 -16.96 -47.51
N ARG A 369 -25.83 -16.74 -48.71
CA ARG A 369 -24.71 -15.79 -48.89
C ARG A 369 -25.13 -14.32 -48.86
N ARG A 370 -26.42 -13.99 -49.00
CA ARG A 370 -26.91 -12.60 -48.88
C ARG A 370 -27.18 -12.16 -47.43
N THR A 371 -27.05 -13.08 -46.49
CA THR A 371 -27.19 -12.84 -45.03
C THR A 371 -25.89 -13.12 -44.27
N SER A 372 -24.81 -13.52 -44.97
CA SER A 372 -23.50 -13.72 -44.36
C SER A 372 -22.82 -12.40 -44.04
N TRP A 373 -22.59 -12.22 -42.74
CA TRP A 373 -21.72 -11.24 -42.10
C TRP A 373 -20.37 -11.12 -42.82
N CYS A 374 -20.04 -9.89 -43.22
CA CYS A 374 -18.66 -9.43 -43.42
C CYS A 374 -18.41 -8.30 -42.44
#